data_AF-A0AAD7AX00-F1
#
_entry.id   AF-A0AAD7AX00-F1
#
_cell.length_a   1.000
_cell.length_b   1.000
_cell.length_c   1.000
_cell.angle_alpha   90.00
_cell.angle_beta   90.00
_cell.angle_gamma   90.00
#
_symmetry.space_group_name_H-M   'P 1'
#
loop_
_entity.id
_entity.type
_entity.pdbx_description
1 polymer ?
#
loop_
_entity_poly.entity_id
_entity_poly.type
_entity_poly.pdbx_seq_one_letter_code
_entity_poly.pdbx_strand_id
1 'polypeptide(L)'
;MSTNKVDEEADGLEIDPIWTTSRTARKSLPSAKSKKKDITRLLALAASSISLLTLPQTDNPEENLPQGDERSEQFVLEVSEYFERLDAIQIAIRSSLAHIRHSRIAPSAINAPPPNFVPPSLGVGMPSADDDGSTPRKNRGLQEERIERDAWKGILDALRRLKEEQEQQDSSMDTE
;
A
#
# COMPACT_ATOMS: atom_id res chain seq x y z
N MET A 1 41.96 0.73 -8.33
CA MET A 1 41.00 1.07 -9.40
C MET A 1 40.57 -0.26 -10.00
N SER A 2 39.34 -0.75 -9.89
CA SER A 2 38.05 -0.14 -9.60
C SER A 2 37.23 -1.01 -8.66
N THR A 3 36.25 -0.38 -8.04
CA THR A 3 35.43 -0.79 -6.90
C THR A 3 34.45 -1.91 -7.20
N ASN A 4 34.54 -2.96 -6.38
CA ASN A 4 33.44 -3.64 -5.67
C ASN A 4 32.01 -3.36 -6.17
N LYS A 5 31.48 -4.32 -6.92
CA LYS A 5 30.06 -4.70 -6.88
C LYS A 5 29.84 -5.44 -5.56
N VAL A 6 29.17 -4.79 -4.60
CA VAL A 6 28.64 -5.44 -3.40
C VAL A 6 27.16 -5.15 -3.38
N ASP A 7 26.40 -6.17 -3.79
CA ASP A 7 25.20 -6.66 -3.09
C ASP A 7 24.18 -5.60 -2.64
N GLU A 8 23.41 -5.08 -3.60
CA GLU A 8 22.03 -4.64 -3.37
C GLU A 8 21.08 -5.85 -3.49
N GLU A 9 21.05 -6.72 -2.47
CA GLU A 9 19.97 -7.68 -2.29
C GLU A 9 19.49 -7.67 -0.83
N ALA A 10 18.30 -7.09 -0.62
CA ALA A 10 17.20 -7.61 0.20
C ALA A 10 16.29 -6.50 0.79
N ASP A 11 15.51 -5.80 -0.04
CA ASP A 11 14.22 -5.18 0.38
C ASP A 11 13.06 -5.67 -0.51
N GLY A 12 13.15 -6.95 -0.91
CA GLY A 12 12.19 -7.66 -1.75
C GLY A 12 11.27 -8.58 -0.97
N LEU A 13 10.86 -8.21 0.26
CA LEU A 13 9.64 -8.81 0.80
C LEU A 13 8.49 -8.20 0.01
N GLU A 14 8.07 -8.92 -1.02
CA GLU A 14 6.87 -8.69 -1.82
C GLU A 14 5.68 -8.50 -0.86
N ILE A 15 5.40 -7.24 -0.51
CA ILE A 15 4.29 -6.90 0.36
C ILE A 15 3.04 -7.20 -0.47
N ASP A 16 2.33 -8.26 -0.09
CA ASP A 16 1.08 -8.68 -0.71
C ASP A 16 0.21 -7.47 -1.07
N PRO A 17 -0.33 -7.38 -2.30
CA PRO A 17 -1.11 -6.22 -2.75
C PRO A 17 -2.36 -5.97 -1.89
N ILE A 18 -2.82 -6.98 -1.14
CA ILE A 18 -3.89 -6.89 -0.14
C ILE A 18 -3.49 -5.94 1.03
N TRP A 19 -2.20 -5.90 1.36
CA TRP A 19 -1.61 -5.07 2.42
C TRP A 19 -1.08 -3.72 1.93
N THR A 20 -1.10 -3.42 0.63
CA THR A 20 -0.77 -2.08 0.09
C THR A 20 -2.01 -1.29 -0.30
N THR A 21 -3.09 -1.96 -0.69
CA THR A 21 -4.34 -1.31 -1.17
C THR A 21 -5.25 -0.82 -0.04
N SER A 22 -5.22 -1.48 1.13
CA SER A 22 -6.08 -1.13 2.25
C SER A 22 -5.77 0.27 2.83
N ARG A 23 -6.82 1.07 3.03
CA ARG A 23 -6.77 2.42 3.65
C ARG A 23 -6.10 2.37 5.04
N THR A 24 -6.27 1.26 5.75
CA THR A 24 -5.64 0.99 7.05
C THR A 24 -4.14 0.75 6.89
N ALA A 25 -3.72 -0.02 5.89
CA ALA A 25 -2.33 -0.38 5.71
C ALA A 25 -1.46 0.79 5.23
N ARG A 26 -1.99 1.69 4.37
CA ARG A 26 -1.30 2.93 3.99
C ARG A 26 -0.99 3.85 5.18
N LYS A 27 -1.83 3.87 6.22
CA LYS A 27 -1.60 4.68 7.42
C LYS A 27 -0.75 3.96 8.48
N SER A 28 -0.92 2.65 8.65
CA SER A 28 -0.26 1.91 9.73
C SER A 28 1.16 1.45 9.38
N LEU A 29 1.43 1.10 8.12
CA LEU A 29 2.69 0.44 7.71
C LEU A 29 3.89 1.41 7.71
N PRO A 30 3.79 2.66 7.22
CA PRO A 30 4.88 3.64 7.34
C PRO A 30 5.17 4.00 8.81
N SER A 31 4.12 4.13 9.63
CA SER A 31 4.25 4.40 11.07
C SER A 31 4.93 3.25 11.82
N ALA A 32 4.65 1.99 11.43
CA ALA A 32 5.31 0.81 12.01
C ALA A 32 6.80 0.71 11.64
N LYS A 33 7.17 1.09 10.40
CA LYS A 33 8.59 1.14 9.97
C LYS A 33 9.39 2.16 10.77
N SER A 34 8.83 3.35 11.04
CA SER A 34 9.47 4.37 11.89
C SER A 34 9.72 3.84 13.31
N LYS A 35 8.70 3.23 13.93
CA LYS A 35 8.81 2.70 15.30
C LYS A 35 9.89 1.65 15.46
N LYS A 36 10.09 0.78 14.47
CA LYS A 36 11.19 -0.21 14.50
C LYS A 36 12.56 0.47 14.60
N LYS A 37 12.79 1.54 13.83
CA LYS A 37 14.03 2.32 13.91
C LYS A 37 14.20 3.00 15.27
N ASP A 38 13.10 3.48 15.85
CA ASP A 38 13.14 4.10 17.17
C ASP A 38 13.43 3.08 18.28
N ILE A 39 12.91 1.86 18.19
CA ILE A 39 13.21 0.77 19.13
C ILE A 39 14.67 0.34 19.01
N THR A 40 15.23 0.21 17.80
CA THR A 40 16.65 -0.13 17.65
C THR A 40 17.56 0.95 18.24
N ARG A 41 17.19 2.23 18.08
CA ARG A 41 17.94 3.33 18.70
C ARG A 41 17.77 3.38 20.22
N LEU A 42 16.58 3.03 20.74
CA LEU A 42 16.33 2.87 22.17
C LEU A 42 17.23 1.78 22.78
N LEU A 43 17.40 0.65 22.08
CA LEU A 43 18.30 -0.42 22.51
C LEU A 43 19.77 0.01 22.50
N ALA A 44 20.18 0.80 21.51
CA ALA A 44 21.53 1.38 21.48
C ALA A 44 21.78 2.34 22.66
N LEU A 45 20.82 3.23 22.95
CA LEU A 45 20.88 4.11 24.13
C LEU A 45 20.93 3.32 25.44
N ALA A 46 20.16 2.23 25.55
CA ALA A 46 20.21 1.35 26.71
C ALA A 46 21.60 0.71 26.88
N ALA A 47 22.18 0.18 25.81
CA ALA A 47 23.52 -0.39 25.84
C ALA A 47 24.58 0.64 26.27
N SER A 48 24.49 1.86 25.73
CA SER A 48 25.39 2.97 26.07
C SER A 48 25.23 3.40 27.54
N SER A 49 24.00 3.60 28.02
CA SER A 49 23.73 3.95 29.42
C SER A 49 24.16 2.87 30.41
N ILE A 50 24.05 1.58 30.06
CA ILE A 50 24.54 0.47 30.88
C ILE A 50 26.06 0.43 30.89
N SER A 51 26.72 0.76 29.77
CA SER A 51 28.18 0.89 29.72
C SER A 51 28.67 2.07 30.55
N LEU A 52 27.92 3.18 30.59
CA LEU A 52 28.22 4.33 31.45
C LEU A 52 27.93 4.06 32.93
N LEU A 53 26.99 3.15 33.25
CA LEU A 53 26.67 2.75 34.62
C LEU A 53 27.78 1.86 35.20
N THR A 54 28.61 2.45 36.05
CA THR A 54 29.79 1.81 36.65
C THR A 54 29.42 0.62 37.55
N LEU A 55 29.75 -0.59 37.07
CA LEU A 55 30.40 -1.58 37.92
C LEU A 55 31.84 -1.10 38.21
N PRO A 56 32.41 -1.38 39.40
CA PRO A 56 33.73 -0.88 39.73
C PRO A 56 34.78 -1.55 38.83
N GLN A 57 35.43 -0.75 37.98
CA GLN A 57 36.72 -1.03 37.34
C GLN A 57 36.82 -2.33 36.53
N THR A 58 36.01 -2.49 35.47
CA THR A 58 36.33 -3.46 34.39
C THR A 58 36.50 -2.82 33.03
N ASP A 59 36.53 -1.49 32.94
CA ASP A 59 36.81 -0.82 31.67
C ASP A 59 38.23 -1.21 31.23
N ASN A 60 38.31 -1.87 30.08
CA ASN A 60 39.58 -2.27 29.49
C ASN A 60 40.29 -0.98 29.02
N PRO A 61 41.63 -0.83 29.12
CA PRO A 61 42.32 0.38 28.64
C PRO A 61 42.11 0.76 27.15
N GLU A 62 41.50 -0.11 26.34
CA GLU A 62 41.09 0.20 24.95
C GLU A 62 39.68 0.79 24.82
N GLU A 63 38.90 0.73 25.89
CA GLU A 63 37.58 1.33 25.96
C GLU A 63 37.75 2.83 26.20
N ASN A 64 37.60 3.62 25.12
CA ASN A 64 37.65 5.10 25.13
C ASN A 64 36.43 5.70 25.87
N LEU A 65 36.19 5.25 27.11
CA LEU A 65 35.12 5.78 27.96
C LEU A 65 35.61 6.97 28.78
N PRO A 66 34.78 8.02 28.93
CA PRO A 66 35.09 9.13 29.81
C PRO A 66 35.20 8.67 31.26
N GLN A 67 36.21 9.20 31.96
CA GLN A 67 36.51 8.83 33.35
C GLN A 67 36.01 9.90 34.32
N GLY A 68 35.57 9.49 35.51
CA GLY A 68 35.17 10.41 36.58
C GLY A 68 33.79 11.03 36.41
N ASP A 69 33.65 12.30 36.81
CA ASP A 69 32.36 13.01 36.89
C ASP A 69 31.68 13.18 35.52
N GLU A 70 32.45 13.32 34.44
CA GLU A 70 31.95 13.41 33.06
C GLU A 70 31.12 12.18 32.64
N ARG A 71 31.44 11.00 33.18
CA ARG A 71 30.68 9.75 32.92
C ARG A 71 29.30 9.81 33.56
N SER A 72 29.20 10.38 34.75
CA SER A 72 27.92 10.50 35.46
C SER A 72 27.01 11.52 34.79
N GLU A 73 27.56 12.61 34.24
CA GLU A 73 26.80 13.60 33.47
C GLU A 73 26.30 13.00 32.16
N GLN A 74 27.16 12.29 31.42
CA GLN A 74 26.76 11.60 30.18
C GLN A 74 25.73 10.51 30.46
N PHE A 75 25.86 9.77 31.55
CA PHE A 75 24.87 8.79 31.96
C PHE A 75 23.50 9.42 32.15
N VAL A 76 23.41 10.54 32.88
CA VAL A 76 22.14 11.24 33.11
C VAL A 76 21.53 11.71 31.79
N LEU A 77 22.35 12.24 30.87
CA LEU A 77 21.90 12.67 29.55
C LEU A 77 21.36 11.51 28.73
N GLU A 78 22.10 10.41 28.60
CA GLU A 78 21.68 9.26 27.79
C GLU A 78 20.46 8.54 28.37
N VAL A 79 20.37 8.42 29.70
CA VAL A 79 19.21 7.84 30.36
C VAL A 79 17.98 8.73 30.20
N SER A 80 18.15 10.05 30.24
CA SER A 80 17.05 10.98 29.98
C SER A 80 16.52 10.83 28.54
N GLU A 81 17.41 10.77 27.53
CA GLU A 81 17.01 10.54 26.13
C GLU A 81 16.34 9.17 25.97
N TYR A 82 16.84 8.13 26.66
CA TYR A 82 16.24 6.80 26.66
C TYR A 82 14.78 6.85 27.14
N PHE A 83 14.50 7.48 28.29
CA PHE A 83 13.14 7.53 28.84
C PHE A 83 12.19 8.39 28.01
N GLU A 84 12.64 9.53 27.50
CA GLU A 84 11.83 10.36 26.59
C GLU A 84 11.44 9.57 25.33
N ARG A 85 12.40 8.83 24.77
CA ARG A 85 12.18 8.02 23.57
C ARG A 85 11.30 6.82 23.85
N LEU A 86 11.43 6.18 25.01
CA LEU A 86 10.55 5.11 25.46
C LEU A 86 9.11 5.59 25.55
N ASP A 87 8.87 6.77 26.13
CA ASP A 87 7.51 7.32 26.24
C ASP A 87 6.94 7.68 24.86
N ALA A 88 7.74 8.27 23.97
CA ALA A 88 7.34 8.56 22.61
C ALA A 88 6.91 7.28 21.84
N ILE A 89 7.70 6.19 21.95
CA ILE A 89 7.36 4.90 21.35
C ILE A 89 6.06 4.36 21.94
N GLN A 90 5.92 4.41 23.27
CA GLN A 90 4.75 3.94 23.99
C GLN A 90 3.48 4.68 23.53
N ILE A 91 3.51 6.01 23.45
CA ILE A 91 2.41 6.84 22.94
C ILE A 91 2.08 6.46 21.50
N ALA A 92 3.09 6.31 20.64
CA ALA A 92 2.92 5.97 19.23
C ALA A 92 2.33 4.55 19.01
N ILE A 93 2.63 3.59 19.88
CA ILE A 93 2.02 2.25 19.85
C ILE A 93 0.56 2.34 20.30
N ARG A 94 0.27 3.00 21.43
CA ARG A 94 -1.10 3.16 21.93
C ARG A 94 -1.99 3.90 20.94
N SER A 95 -1.50 4.99 20.35
CA SER A 95 -2.25 5.74 19.34
C SER A 95 -2.50 4.88 18.10
N SER A 96 -1.52 4.13 17.61
CA SER A 96 -1.69 3.22 16.48
C SER A 96 -2.69 2.10 16.76
N LEU A 97 -2.67 1.52 17.97
CA LEU A 97 -3.64 0.52 18.36
C LEU A 97 -5.05 1.13 18.41
N ALA A 98 -5.19 2.35 18.94
CA ALA A 98 -6.45 3.07 18.92
C ALA A 98 -6.92 3.29 17.47
N HIS A 99 -6.06 3.75 16.55
CA HIS A 99 -6.41 3.91 15.15
C HIS A 99 -6.85 2.59 14.49
N ILE A 100 -6.20 1.48 14.81
CA ILE A 100 -6.59 0.14 14.32
C ILE A 100 -7.95 -0.28 14.89
N ARG A 101 -8.22 0.03 16.16
CA ARG A 101 -9.54 -0.22 16.78
C ARG A 101 -10.64 0.63 16.17
N HIS A 102 -10.37 1.89 15.85
CA HIS A 102 -11.33 2.79 15.20
C HIS A 102 -11.53 2.45 13.71
N SER A 103 -10.49 1.96 13.02
CA SER A 103 -10.60 1.55 11.62
C SER A 103 -11.26 0.18 11.45
N ARG A 104 -11.32 -0.63 12.52
CA ARG A 104 -12.20 -1.78 12.59
C ARG A 104 -13.65 -1.31 12.69
N ILE A 105 -14.33 -1.25 11.55
CA ILE A 105 -15.79 -1.24 11.50
C ILE A 105 -16.23 -2.57 12.15
N ALA A 106 -16.88 -2.50 13.30
CA ALA A 106 -17.49 -3.69 13.89
C ALA A 106 -18.50 -4.25 12.86
N PRO A 107 -18.58 -5.58 12.64
CA PRO A 107 -19.56 -6.15 11.72
C PRO A 107 -21.01 -5.78 12.10
N SER A 108 -21.25 -5.39 13.35
CA SER A 108 -22.53 -4.83 13.82
C SER A 108 -22.80 -3.38 13.40
N ALA A 109 -21.78 -2.63 12.99
CA ALA A 109 -21.91 -1.28 12.44
C ALA A 109 -22.16 -1.29 10.91
N ILE A 110 -22.12 -2.47 10.29
CA ILE A 110 -22.70 -2.67 8.96
C ILE A 110 -24.21 -2.76 9.18
N ASN A 111 -24.90 -1.62 9.05
CA ASN A 111 -26.36 -1.63 9.04
C ASN A 111 -26.82 -2.59 7.95
N ALA A 112 -27.61 -3.59 8.35
CA ALA A 112 -28.27 -4.44 7.38
C ALA A 112 -29.04 -3.53 6.42
N PRO A 113 -28.97 -3.78 5.11
CA PRO A 113 -29.78 -3.06 4.17
C PRO A 113 -31.26 -3.12 4.60
N PRO A 114 -32.05 -2.06 4.37
CA PRO A 114 -33.47 -2.05 4.74
C PRO A 114 -34.17 -3.34 4.28
N PRO A 115 -35.15 -3.86 5.04
CA PRO A 115 -35.93 -5.00 4.57
C PRO A 115 -36.50 -4.65 3.19
N ASN A 116 -36.28 -5.55 2.21
CA ASN A 116 -36.58 -5.40 0.78
C ASN A 116 -35.59 -4.58 -0.08
N PHE A 117 -34.38 -4.28 0.41
CA PHE A 117 -33.35 -3.69 -0.43
C PHE A 117 -32.84 -4.71 -1.46
N VAL A 118 -33.22 -4.51 -2.72
CA VAL A 118 -32.64 -5.21 -3.86
C VAL A 118 -31.45 -4.37 -4.34
N PRO A 119 -30.22 -4.90 -4.31
CA PRO A 119 -29.07 -4.14 -4.78
C PRO A 119 -29.26 -3.78 -6.26
N PRO A 120 -28.94 -2.54 -6.68
CA PRO A 120 -28.93 -2.20 -8.09
C PRO A 120 -27.93 -3.10 -8.80
N SER A 121 -28.32 -3.63 -9.95
CA SER A 121 -27.55 -4.61 -10.70
C SER A 121 -26.38 -3.94 -11.42
N LEU A 122 -25.35 -3.59 -10.66
CA LEU A 122 -24.19 -2.83 -11.14
C LEU A 122 -23.45 -3.65 -12.23
N GLY A 123 -23.61 -3.23 -13.48
CA GLY A 123 -22.94 -3.84 -14.64
C GLY A 123 -23.55 -5.16 -15.13
N VAL A 124 -24.68 -5.60 -14.58
CA VAL A 124 -25.27 -6.90 -14.95
C VAL A 124 -26.76 -6.77 -15.07
N GLY A 125 -27.28 -6.71 -16.29
CA GLY A 125 -28.70 -6.82 -16.37
C GLY A 125 -29.38 -6.50 -17.69
N MET A 126 -30.70 -6.32 -17.65
CA MET A 126 -31.55 -6.50 -18.81
C MET A 126 -32.10 -5.16 -19.32
N PRO A 127 -31.83 -4.75 -20.57
CA PRO A 127 -32.52 -3.62 -21.18
C PRO A 127 -34.06 -3.81 -21.05
N SER A 128 -34.83 -2.76 -20.79
CA SER A 128 -36.29 -2.91 -20.55
C SER A 128 -36.95 -3.33 -21.85
N ALA A 129 -37.90 -4.27 -21.80
CA ALA A 129 -38.75 -4.62 -22.94
C ALA A 129 -40.00 -3.73 -23.07
N ASP A 130 -40.41 -3.02 -22.01
CA ASP A 130 -41.38 -1.91 -22.09
C ASP A 130 -40.67 -0.65 -22.55
N ASP A 131 -40.04 -0.74 -23.70
CA ASP A 131 -39.41 0.40 -24.32
C ASP A 131 -40.07 0.76 -25.64
N ASP A 132 -41.04 1.65 -25.56
CA ASP A 132 -41.54 2.46 -26.65
C ASP A 132 -40.42 3.40 -27.14
N GLY A 133 -39.37 2.85 -27.77
CA GLY A 133 -38.24 3.58 -28.35
C GLY A 133 -37.60 4.69 -27.49
N SER A 134 -37.78 4.66 -26.17
CA SER A 134 -37.50 5.75 -25.22
C SER A 134 -36.54 5.36 -24.07
N THR A 135 -36.09 4.10 -23.96
CA THR A 135 -35.44 3.42 -22.81
C THR A 135 -34.83 2.01 -23.11
N PRO A 136 -33.83 1.84 -24.01
CA PRO A 136 -33.30 0.51 -24.34
C PRO A 136 -32.26 0.01 -23.30
N ARG A 137 -32.53 0.07 -21.98
CA ARG A 137 -31.45 0.17 -20.96
C ARG A 137 -31.67 -0.32 -19.51
N LYS A 138 -32.77 -0.99 -19.14
CA LYS A 138 -33.14 -1.11 -17.70
C LYS A 138 -32.12 -1.75 -16.78
N ASN A 139 -31.38 -2.76 -17.21
CA ASN A 139 -30.36 -3.35 -16.35
C ASN A 139 -29.06 -3.71 -17.10
N ARG A 140 -28.95 -3.59 -18.44
CA ARG A 140 -27.65 -3.80 -19.14
C ARG A 140 -26.70 -2.76 -18.64
N GLY A 141 -25.50 -3.19 -18.25
CA GLY A 141 -24.48 -2.25 -17.88
C GLY A 141 -24.26 -1.34 -19.09
N LEU A 142 -24.31 -0.04 -18.88
CA LEU A 142 -23.90 0.94 -19.90
C LEU A 142 -22.50 0.59 -20.47
N GLN A 143 -21.68 -0.07 -19.65
CA GLN A 143 -20.38 -0.58 -20.04
C GLN A 143 -20.48 -1.65 -21.13
N GLU A 144 -21.39 -2.60 -20.99
CA GLU A 144 -21.63 -3.67 -21.96
C GLU A 144 -22.16 -3.09 -23.28
N GLU A 145 -23.08 -2.12 -23.21
CA GLU A 145 -23.63 -1.45 -24.40
C GLU A 145 -22.56 -0.64 -25.17
N ARG A 146 -21.58 -0.08 -24.45
CA ARG A 146 -20.47 0.69 -25.08
C ARG A 146 -19.45 -0.22 -25.72
N ILE A 147 -19.09 -1.29 -25.03
CA ILE A 147 -18.17 -2.31 -25.57
C ILE A 147 -18.79 -2.91 -26.84
N GLU A 148 -20.08 -3.23 -26.81
CA GLU A 148 -20.82 -3.74 -27.95
C GLU A 148 -20.81 -2.75 -29.13
N ARG A 149 -21.13 -1.48 -28.89
CA ARG A 149 -21.12 -0.45 -29.93
C ARG A 149 -19.75 -0.28 -30.59
N ASP A 150 -18.68 -0.26 -29.80
CA ASP A 150 -17.32 -0.05 -30.31
C ASP A 150 -16.80 -1.29 -31.04
N ALA A 151 -17.19 -2.49 -30.60
CA ALA A 151 -16.92 -3.72 -31.33
C ALA A 151 -17.58 -3.73 -32.71
N TRP A 152 -18.86 -3.32 -32.80
CA TRP A 152 -19.58 -3.24 -34.07
C TRP A 152 -18.93 -2.25 -35.06
N LYS A 153 -18.41 -1.12 -34.58
CA LYS A 153 -17.67 -0.18 -35.41
C LYS A 153 -16.35 -0.78 -35.91
N GLY A 154 -15.61 -1.43 -35.02
CA GLY A 154 -14.35 -2.09 -35.39
C GLY A 154 -14.54 -3.17 -36.46
N ILE A 155 -15.61 -3.96 -36.36
CA ILE A 155 -15.96 -4.99 -37.36
C ILE A 155 -16.28 -4.34 -38.71
N LEU A 156 -17.08 -3.27 -38.69
CA LEU A 156 -17.47 -2.58 -39.91
C LEU A 156 -16.26 -1.97 -40.63
N ASP A 157 -15.33 -1.38 -39.89
CA ASP A 157 -14.10 -0.81 -40.46
C ASP A 157 -13.18 -1.90 -41.02
N ALA A 158 -13.06 -3.04 -40.34
CA ALA A 158 -12.27 -4.18 -40.82
C ALA A 158 -12.84 -4.78 -42.12
N LEU A 159 -14.17 -4.93 -42.22
CA LEU A 159 -14.83 -5.42 -43.43
C LEU A 159 -14.70 -4.46 -44.60
N ARG A 160 -14.72 -3.14 -44.34
CA ARG A 160 -14.46 -2.14 -45.38
C ARG A 160 -13.06 -2.26 -45.94
N ARG A 161 -12.05 -2.40 -45.07
CA ARG A 161 -10.66 -2.61 -45.50
C ARG A 161 -10.51 -3.87 -46.36
N LEU A 162 -11.09 -4.99 -45.94
CA LEU A 162 -11.01 -6.24 -46.70
C LEU A 162 -11.68 -6.11 -48.08
N LYS A 163 -12.82 -5.40 -48.14
CA LYS A 163 -13.50 -5.12 -49.40
C LYS A 163 -12.66 -4.24 -50.33
N GLU A 164 -12.03 -3.19 -49.80
CA GLU A 164 -11.13 -2.32 -50.57
C GLU A 164 -9.91 -3.10 -51.12
N GLU A 165 -9.36 -4.03 -50.34
CA GLU A 165 -8.27 -4.91 -50.77
C GLU A 165 -8.72 -5.89 -51.85
N GLN A 166 -9.94 -6.43 -51.75
CA GLN A 166 -10.49 -7.34 -52.75
C GLN A 166 -10.79 -6.63 -54.08
N GLU A 167 -11.36 -5.42 -54.04
CA GLU A 167 -11.60 -4.63 -55.25
C GLU A 167 -10.29 -4.26 -55.95
N GLN A 168 -9.20 -4.02 -55.19
CA GLN A 168 -7.87 -3.83 -55.77
C GLN A 168 -7.34 -5.10 -56.44
N GLN A 169 -7.51 -6.27 -55.81
CA GLN A 169 -7.08 -7.55 -56.40
C GLN A 169 -7.88 -7.90 -57.67
N ASP A 170 -9.20 -7.77 -57.64
CA ASP A 170 -10.06 -8.02 -58.80
C ASP A 170 -9.73 -7.05 -59.95
N SER A 171 -9.49 -5.76 -59.64
CA SER A 171 -9.06 -4.79 -60.66
C SER A 171 -7.67 -5.08 -61.24
N SER A 172 -6.80 -5.75 -60.48
CA SER A 172 -5.47 -6.16 -60.96
C SER A 172 -5.53 -7.42 -61.84
N MET A 173 -6.48 -8.33 -61.58
CA MET A 173 -6.71 -9.54 -62.40
C MET A 173 -7.40 -9.24 -63.74
N ASP A 174 -8.19 -8.17 -63.85
CA ASP A 174 -8.81 -7.74 -65.11
C ASP A 174 -7.83 -7.01 -66.07
N THR A 175 -6.60 -6.74 -65.63
CA THR A 175 -5.55 -6.04 -66.42
C THR A 175 -4.39 -6.92 -66.91
N GLU A 176 -4.46 -8.24 -66.73
CA GLU A 176 -3.60 -9.22 -67.43
C GLU A 176 -4.38 -9.93 -68.55
#